data_AF-A0A2J0MRR3-F1
#
_entry.id   AF-A0A2J0MRR3-F1
#
_cell.length_a   1.000
_cell.length_b   1.000
_cell.length_c   1.000
_cell.angle_alpha   90.00
_cell.angle_beta   90.00
_cell.angle_gamma   90.00
#
_symmetry.space_group_name_H-M   'P 1'
#
loop_
_entity.id
_entity.type
_entity.pdbx_description
1 polymer ?
#
loop_
_entity_poly.entity_id
_entity_poly.type
_entity_poly.pdbx_seq_one_letter_code
_entity_poly.pdbx_strand_id
1 'polypeptide(L)'
;MGWFYETLYTREPISKKVIPWVAEGYPQFSGKAAIVKMKREITWDDGTPLTAWDVKFTADLIMDFKIPRYISDWEFIEKVEVVDDYTLKFTLKVGCTPLFQVGTLMSIIVQKKAWEKLVQQAKESKAPLRTLLDYQVKRPVSAGPFSFSEWVKGSYLKIVARKDYWAKGKEVAG
;
A
#
# COMPACT_ATOMS: atom_id res chain seq x y z
N MET A 1 0.11 -11.75 0.85
CA MET A 1 -0.32 -10.35 0.68
C MET A 1 -0.28 -9.89 -0.78
N GLY A 2 0.76 -10.23 -1.56
CA GLY A 2 0.88 -9.84 -2.98
C GLY A 2 -0.12 -10.42 -3.99
N TRP A 3 -1.19 -11.09 -3.53
CA TRP A 3 -2.28 -11.49 -4.44
C TRP A 3 -3.26 -10.35 -4.70
N PHE A 4 -3.46 -9.48 -3.69
CA PHE A 4 -4.45 -8.41 -3.73
C PHE A 4 -3.85 -7.02 -3.58
N TYR A 5 -2.88 -6.86 -2.68
CA TYR A 5 -2.30 -5.55 -2.38
C TYR A 5 -0.92 -5.42 -2.98
N GLU A 6 -0.66 -4.25 -3.55
CA GLU A 6 0.60 -3.87 -4.16
C GLU A 6 1.43 -3.01 -3.20
N THR A 7 2.71 -2.86 -3.53
CA THR A 7 3.68 -2.04 -2.79
C THR A 7 4.34 -1.05 -3.76
N LEU A 8 4.83 0.08 -3.24
CA LEU A 8 5.58 1.05 -4.07
C LEU A 8 6.83 0.39 -4.68
N TYR A 9 7.53 -0.40 -3.87
CA TYR A 9 8.74 -1.12 -4.25
C TYR A 9 8.63 -2.58 -3.82
N THR A 10 9.28 -3.47 -4.56
CA THR A 10 9.34 -4.90 -4.26
C THR A 10 10.79 -5.36 -4.14
N ARG A 11 10.99 -6.58 -3.65
CA ARG A 11 12.30 -7.19 -3.57
C ARG A 11 12.47 -8.18 -4.72
N GLU A 12 13.49 -7.96 -5.53
CA GLU A 12 13.81 -8.89 -6.60
C GLU A 12 14.26 -10.24 -6.00
N PRO A 13 13.67 -11.37 -6.42
CA PRO A 13 13.84 -12.65 -5.74
C PRO A 13 15.28 -13.16 -5.63
N ILE A 14 16.13 -12.91 -6.63
CA ILE A 14 17.47 -13.49 -6.74
C ILE A 14 18.52 -12.60 -6.05
N SER A 15 18.68 -11.37 -6.54
CA SER A 15 19.61 -10.35 -6.06
C SER A 15 19.20 -9.73 -4.73
N LYS A 16 17.93 -9.89 -4.32
CA LYS A 16 17.35 -9.31 -3.09
C LYS A 16 17.36 -7.78 -3.06
N LYS A 17 17.62 -7.13 -4.21
CA LYS A 17 17.59 -5.68 -4.34
C LYS A 17 16.16 -5.16 -4.22
N VAL A 18 16.00 -4.01 -3.60
CA VAL A 18 14.74 -3.27 -3.63
C VAL A 18 14.64 -2.58 -4.99
N ILE A 19 13.55 -2.82 -5.71
CA ILE A 19 13.32 -2.31 -7.06
C ILE A 19 11.93 -1.65 -7.15
N PRO A 20 11.74 -0.64 -8.03
CA PRO A 20 10.44 -0.01 -8.23
C PRO A 20 9.38 -1.02 -8.70
N TRP A 21 8.18 -0.94 -8.13
CA TRP A 21 7.04 -1.76 -8.54
C TRP A 21 5.85 -0.89 -8.97
N VAL A 22 5.04 -0.38 -8.04
CA VAL A 22 4.05 0.68 -8.33
C VAL A 22 4.74 2.03 -8.58
N ALA A 23 5.92 2.24 -7.98
CA ALA A 23 6.74 3.41 -8.25
C ALA A 23 7.26 3.40 -9.70
N GLU A 24 7.38 4.59 -10.29
CA GLU A 24 7.92 4.79 -11.64
C GLU A 24 9.44 4.59 -11.69
N GLY A 25 10.13 4.91 -10.60
CA GLY A 25 11.59 4.83 -10.48
C GLY A 25 12.03 4.85 -9.03
N TYR A 26 13.33 5.02 -8.78
CA TYR A 26 13.88 5.13 -7.42
C TYR A 26 13.53 6.47 -6.75
N PRO A 27 13.45 6.53 -5.41
CA PRO A 27 13.14 7.78 -4.71
C PRO A 27 14.25 8.81 -4.92
N GLN A 28 13.87 10.07 -5.09
CA GLN A 28 14.80 11.19 -5.16
C GLN A 28 14.99 11.77 -3.76
N PHE A 29 16.18 11.66 -3.20
CA PHE A 29 16.49 12.12 -1.85
C PHE A 29 17.09 13.54 -1.86
N SER A 30 16.65 14.39 -0.94
CA SER A 30 17.24 15.70 -0.65
C SER A 30 17.19 15.97 0.86
N GLY A 31 18.32 15.77 1.53
CA GLY A 31 18.39 15.82 3.00
C GLY A 31 17.45 14.79 3.63
N LYS A 32 16.45 15.28 4.39
CA LYS A 32 15.40 14.46 5.01
C LYS A 32 14.23 14.11 4.08
N ALA A 33 14.14 14.74 2.92
CA ALA A 33 13.02 14.55 2.00
C ALA A 33 13.29 13.41 1.01
N ALA A 34 12.26 12.62 0.71
CA ALA A 34 12.26 11.63 -0.35
C ALA A 34 11.03 11.82 -1.24
N ILE A 35 11.24 12.07 -2.53
CA ILE A 35 10.16 12.18 -3.52
C ILE A 35 10.00 10.84 -4.24
N VAL A 36 8.77 10.33 -4.30
CA VAL A 36 8.41 9.10 -5.00
C VAL A 36 7.34 9.41 -6.03
N LYS A 37 7.61 9.05 -7.28
CA LYS A 37 6.65 9.11 -8.39
C LYS A 37 6.06 7.74 -8.65
N MET A 38 4.78 7.69 -9.01
CA MET A 38 3.99 6.48 -9.23
C MET A 38 3.60 6.34 -10.69
N LYS A 39 3.50 5.09 -11.14
CA LYS A 39 2.91 4.73 -12.43
C LYS A 39 1.44 5.15 -12.48
N ARG A 40 0.96 5.52 -13.67
CA ARG A 40 -0.38 6.11 -13.87
C ARG A 40 -1.41 5.09 -14.36
N GLU A 41 -0.95 3.99 -14.91
CA GLU A 41 -1.78 2.95 -15.54
C GLU A 41 -2.37 1.94 -14.54
N ILE A 42 -2.09 2.08 -13.24
CA ILE A 42 -2.44 1.09 -12.23
C ILE A 42 -3.84 1.35 -11.70
N THR A 43 -4.68 0.32 -11.72
CA THR A 43 -6.05 0.37 -11.23
C THR A 43 -6.34 -0.71 -10.20
N TRP A 44 -7.23 -0.38 -9.28
CA TRP A 44 -7.94 -1.33 -8.45
C TRP A 44 -8.91 -2.17 -9.30
N ASP A 45 -9.32 -3.33 -8.79
CA ASP A 45 -10.20 -4.26 -9.51
C ASP A 45 -11.65 -3.81 -9.63
N ASP A 46 -12.00 -2.70 -8.97
CA ASP A 46 -13.25 -1.97 -9.16
C ASP A 46 -13.14 -0.87 -10.23
N GLY A 47 -12.00 -0.77 -10.91
CA GLY A 47 -11.70 0.21 -11.96
C GLY A 47 -11.21 1.57 -11.44
N THR A 48 -11.20 1.80 -10.13
CA THR A 48 -10.68 3.06 -9.56
C THR A 48 -9.16 3.14 -9.78
N PRO A 49 -8.60 4.29 -10.18
CA PRO A 49 -7.15 4.46 -10.26
C PRO A 49 -6.47 4.29 -8.90
N LEU A 50 -5.29 3.67 -8.86
CA LEU A 50 -4.42 3.66 -7.68
C LEU A 50 -3.58 4.94 -7.70
N THR A 51 -3.71 5.78 -6.68
CA THR A 51 -3.10 7.11 -6.64
C THR A 51 -2.25 7.34 -5.39
N ALA A 52 -1.51 8.44 -5.35
CA ALA A 52 -0.78 8.94 -4.19
C ALA A 52 -1.68 9.10 -2.95
N TRP A 53 -2.98 9.37 -3.15
CA TRP A 53 -3.95 9.46 -2.07
C TRP A 53 -4.20 8.15 -1.34
N ASP A 54 -4.11 7.01 -2.03
CA ASP A 54 -4.20 5.67 -1.39
C ASP A 54 -2.98 5.41 -0.50
N VAL A 55 -1.79 5.81 -0.95
CA VAL A 55 -0.56 5.70 -0.17
C VAL A 55 -0.60 6.60 1.06
N LYS A 56 -1.00 7.87 0.89
CA LYS A 56 -1.17 8.81 2.01
C LYS A 56 -2.20 8.30 3.01
N PHE A 57 -3.35 7.80 2.53
CA PHE A 57 -4.36 7.21 3.38
C PHE A 57 -3.83 6.00 4.16
N THR A 58 -3.05 5.14 3.51
CA THR A 58 -2.43 3.98 4.16
C THR A 58 -1.44 4.41 5.25
N ALA A 59 -0.61 5.43 4.97
CA ALA A 59 0.30 6.03 5.94
C ALA A 59 -0.46 6.55 7.17
N ASP A 60 -1.51 7.34 6.94
CA ASP A 60 -2.34 7.92 8.00
C ASP A 60 -3.04 6.83 8.82
N LEU A 61 -3.60 5.81 8.16
CA LEU A 61 -4.20 4.67 8.82
C LEU A 61 -3.22 3.98 9.77
N ILE A 62 -1.99 3.72 9.31
CA ILE A 62 -0.96 3.06 10.12
C ILE A 62 -0.55 3.94 11.30
N MET A 63 -0.32 5.22 11.07
CA MET A 63 0.19 6.15 12.09
C MET A 63 -0.87 6.55 13.12
N ASP A 64 -2.09 6.88 12.69
CA ASP A 64 -3.19 7.31 13.56
C ASP A 64 -3.62 6.19 14.51
N PHE A 65 -3.69 4.95 14.01
CA PHE A 65 -4.15 3.80 14.79
C PHE A 65 -3.02 2.94 15.34
N LYS A 66 -1.77 3.27 15.02
CA LYS A 66 -0.58 2.49 15.39
C LYS A 66 -0.74 1.02 15.02
N ILE A 67 -1.13 0.75 13.76
CA ILE A 67 -1.50 -0.59 13.32
C ILE A 67 -0.34 -1.56 13.64
N PRO A 68 -0.59 -2.57 14.50
CA PRO A 68 0.43 -3.56 14.85
C PRO A 68 0.97 -4.21 13.58
N ARG A 69 2.24 -4.64 13.61
CA ARG A 69 3.02 -5.12 12.46
C ARG A 69 3.60 -4.04 11.55
N TYR A 70 2.90 -2.92 11.31
CA TYR A 70 3.37 -1.91 10.35
C TYR A 70 3.99 -0.68 11.01
N ILE A 71 3.60 -0.34 12.23
CA ILE A 71 4.02 0.93 12.86
C ILE A 71 5.54 1.15 12.92
N SER A 72 6.35 0.10 13.13
CA SER A 72 7.81 0.21 13.16
C SER A 72 8.42 0.66 11.82
N ASP A 73 7.73 0.39 10.71
CA ASP A 73 8.17 0.80 9.37
C ASP A 73 7.75 2.24 9.06
N TRP A 74 6.98 2.90 9.93
CA TRP A 74 6.39 4.22 9.68
C TRP A 74 6.67 5.26 10.77
N GLU A 75 7.02 4.86 12.00
CA GLU A 75 7.20 5.77 13.15
C GLU A 75 8.33 6.80 13.01
N PHE A 76 9.23 6.61 12.04
CA PHE A 76 10.29 7.54 11.70
C PHE A 76 9.94 8.50 10.55
N ILE A 77 8.74 8.38 9.97
CA ILE A 77 8.22 9.32 8.98
C ILE A 77 7.64 10.52 9.73
N GLU A 78 8.23 11.69 9.53
CA GLU A 78 7.76 12.96 10.11
C GLU A 78 6.52 13.49 9.36
N LYS A 79 6.47 13.31 8.04
CA LYS A 79 5.37 13.80 7.20
C LYS A 79 5.25 13.01 5.90
N VAL A 80 4.03 12.82 5.43
CA VAL A 80 3.72 12.37 4.07
C VAL A 80 2.87 13.44 3.40
N GLU A 81 3.29 13.92 2.24
CA GLU A 81 2.61 14.95 1.47
C GLU A 81 2.27 14.40 0.08
N VAL A 82 1.04 14.64 -0.37
CA VAL A 82 0.66 14.40 -1.77
C VAL A 82 0.98 15.69 -2.53
N VAL A 83 1.93 15.60 -3.46
CA VAL A 83 2.33 16.73 -4.32
C VAL A 83 1.37 16.85 -5.50
N ASP A 84 1.01 15.70 -6.08
CA ASP A 84 -0.03 15.52 -7.09
C ASP A 84 -0.57 14.08 -7.01
N ASP A 85 -1.55 13.72 -7.84
CA ASP A 85 -2.20 12.40 -7.81
C ASP A 85 -1.25 11.20 -7.96
N TYR A 86 -0.02 11.40 -8.44
CA TYR A 86 0.96 10.34 -8.66
C TYR A 86 2.35 10.67 -8.07
N THR A 87 2.45 11.71 -7.22
CA THR A 87 3.71 12.10 -6.59
C THR A 87 3.53 12.28 -5.09
N LEU A 88 4.33 11.55 -4.31
CA LEU A 88 4.44 11.71 -2.86
C LEU A 88 5.77 12.34 -2.48
N LYS A 89 5.74 13.13 -1.41
CA LYS A 89 6.92 13.58 -0.69
C LYS A 89 6.86 13.08 0.75
N PHE A 90 7.87 12.32 1.14
CA PHE A 90 8.08 11.86 2.50
C PHE A 90 9.13 12.74 3.17
N THR A 91 8.93 13.07 4.44
CA THR A 91 9.94 13.70 5.29
C THR A 91 10.31 12.70 6.38
N LEU A 92 11.59 12.35 6.46
CA LEU A 92 12.12 11.31 7.33
C LEU A 92 12.86 11.91 8.53
N LYS A 93 12.88 11.21 9.67
CA LYS A 93 13.86 11.47 10.73
C LYS A 93 15.29 11.23 10.21
N VAL A 94 16.27 11.92 10.81
CA VAL A 94 17.69 11.82 10.40
C VAL A 94 18.18 10.37 10.51
N GLY A 95 18.87 9.89 9.47
CA GLY A 95 19.49 8.55 9.47
C GLY A 95 18.55 7.38 9.17
N CYS A 96 17.26 7.63 8.92
CA CYS A 96 16.26 6.57 8.72
C CYS A 96 16.11 6.10 7.26
N THR A 97 16.93 6.59 6.32
CA THR A 97 16.86 6.20 4.90
C THR A 97 16.92 4.69 4.65
N PRO A 98 17.79 3.90 5.32
CA PRO A 98 17.81 2.45 5.11
C PRO A 98 16.49 1.77 5.53
N LEU A 99 15.94 2.16 6.68
CA LEU A 99 14.65 1.64 7.18
C LEU A 99 13.49 2.03 6.25
N PHE A 100 13.50 3.27 5.73
CA PHE A 100 12.54 3.73 4.74
C PHE A 100 12.52 2.84 3.50
N GLN A 101 13.70 2.48 2.97
CA GLN A 101 13.82 1.70 1.75
C GLN A 101 13.34 0.25 1.88
N VAL A 102 13.58 -0.39 3.03
CA VAL A 102 13.26 -1.82 3.23
C VAL A 102 11.95 -2.06 4.00
N GLY A 103 11.40 -1.02 4.63
CA GLY A 103 10.14 -1.05 5.39
C GLY A 103 9.05 -0.26 4.68
N THR A 104 9.02 1.06 4.86
CA THR A 104 7.93 1.96 4.38
C THR A 104 7.62 1.77 2.90
N LEU A 105 8.65 1.76 2.04
CA LEU A 105 8.51 1.65 0.58
C LEU A 105 8.00 0.29 0.11
N MET A 106 8.13 -0.74 0.95
CA MET A 106 7.63 -2.09 0.71
C MET A 106 6.34 -2.40 1.47
N SER A 107 5.75 -1.39 2.12
CA SER A 107 4.48 -1.54 2.82
C SER A 107 3.34 -1.70 1.81
N ILE A 108 2.34 -2.52 2.17
CA ILE A 108 1.16 -2.73 1.34
C ILE A 108 0.35 -1.43 1.23
N ILE A 109 -0.29 -1.22 0.09
CA ILE A 109 -1.19 -0.08 -0.13
C ILE A 109 -2.63 -0.60 -0.03
N VAL A 110 -3.50 0.12 0.70
CA VAL A 110 -4.95 -0.15 0.72
C VAL A 110 -5.71 0.94 -0.03
N GLN A 111 -6.84 0.58 -0.63
CA GLN A 111 -7.67 1.54 -1.35
C GLN A 111 -8.39 2.47 -0.36
N LYS A 112 -8.18 3.77 -0.46
CA LYS A 112 -8.84 4.79 0.37
C LYS A 112 -10.37 4.62 0.34
N LYS A 113 -10.96 4.57 -0.85
CA LYS A 113 -12.41 4.44 -1.07
C LYS A 113 -13.04 3.24 -0.35
N ALA A 114 -12.34 2.10 -0.28
CA ALA A 114 -12.85 0.90 0.39
C ALA A 114 -12.81 1.01 1.92
N TRP A 115 -11.85 1.76 2.47
CA TRP A 115 -11.55 1.76 3.90
C TRP A 115 -11.97 3.06 4.62
N GLU A 116 -12.15 4.18 3.91
CA GLU A 116 -12.35 5.50 4.52
C GLU A 116 -13.55 5.56 5.46
N LYS A 117 -14.68 4.93 5.09
CA LYS A 117 -15.88 4.89 5.94
C LYS A 117 -15.65 4.13 7.24
N LEU A 118 -14.98 2.98 7.16
CA LEU A 118 -14.64 2.17 8.33
C LEU A 118 -13.66 2.92 9.23
N VAL A 119 -12.67 3.57 8.65
CA VAL A 119 -11.68 4.36 9.39
C VAL A 119 -12.35 5.51 10.13
N GLN A 120 -13.27 6.23 9.49
CA GLN A 120 -14.03 7.30 10.13
C GLN A 120 -14.88 6.78 11.29
N GLN A 121 -15.61 5.67 11.10
CA GLN A 121 -16.35 4.99 12.16
C GLN A 121 -15.45 4.55 13.33
N ALA A 122 -14.26 4.03 13.01
CA ALA A 122 -13.29 3.61 14.02
C ALA A 122 -12.81 4.80 14.86
N LYS A 123 -12.52 5.97 14.24
CA LYS A 123 -12.14 7.20 14.95
C LYS A 123 -13.20 7.67 15.96
N GLU A 124 -14.47 7.45 15.65
CA GLU A 124 -15.60 7.82 16.50
C GLU A 124 -15.97 6.75 17.55
N SER A 125 -15.38 5.55 17.46
CA SER A 125 -15.69 4.44 18.34
C SER A 125 -14.94 4.50 19.68
N LYS A 126 -15.47 3.80 20.70
CA LYS A 126 -14.83 3.69 22.03
C LYS A 126 -13.51 2.89 22.01
N ALA A 127 -13.29 2.08 20.97
CA ALA A 127 -12.09 1.25 20.82
C ALA A 127 -11.59 1.27 19.37
N PRO A 128 -11.01 2.41 18.91
CA PRO A 128 -10.70 2.64 17.49
C PRO A 128 -9.89 1.54 16.81
N LEU A 129 -8.76 1.14 17.42
CA LEU A 129 -7.92 0.06 16.87
C LEU A 129 -8.67 -1.28 16.84
N ARG A 130 -9.45 -1.59 17.87
CA ARG A 130 -10.20 -2.85 17.94
C ARG A 130 -11.28 -2.92 16.86
N THR A 131 -11.98 -1.81 16.60
CA THR A 131 -12.97 -1.68 15.51
C THR A 131 -12.35 -2.04 14.16
N LEU A 132 -11.11 -1.62 13.89
CA LEU A 132 -10.39 -1.98 12.67
C LEU A 132 -9.97 -3.45 12.65
N LEU A 133 -9.40 -3.96 13.75
CA LEU A 133 -8.87 -5.32 13.83
C LEU A 133 -9.97 -6.40 13.79
N ASP A 134 -11.17 -6.09 14.30
CA ASP A 134 -12.31 -7.01 14.29
C ASP A 134 -13.10 -6.95 12.98
N TYR A 135 -12.80 -5.99 12.10
CA TYR A 135 -13.52 -5.83 10.85
C TYR A 135 -13.27 -7.01 9.90
N GLN A 136 -14.36 -7.66 9.50
CA GLN A 136 -14.31 -8.74 8.52
C GLN A 136 -14.45 -8.21 7.11
N VAL A 137 -13.32 -8.19 6.38
CA VAL A 137 -13.30 -7.84 4.96
C VAL A 137 -13.99 -8.93 4.14
N LYS A 138 -15.23 -8.68 3.72
CA LYS A 138 -16.03 -9.64 2.93
C LYS A 138 -15.57 -9.76 1.47
N ARG A 139 -15.15 -8.64 0.88
CA ARG A 139 -14.60 -8.56 -0.48
C ARG A 139 -13.38 -7.63 -0.45
N PRO A 140 -12.15 -8.15 -0.44
CA PRO A 140 -10.97 -7.32 -0.58
C PRO A 140 -10.94 -6.71 -1.99
N VAL A 141 -10.68 -5.42 -2.08
CA VAL A 141 -10.41 -4.73 -3.35
C VAL A 141 -8.94 -4.91 -3.68
N SER A 142 -8.66 -5.29 -4.93
CA SER A 142 -7.32 -5.70 -5.36
C SER A 142 -6.68 -4.72 -6.33
N ALA A 143 -5.42 -4.36 -6.11
CA ALA A 143 -4.53 -3.79 -7.14
C ALA A 143 -3.57 -4.84 -7.73
N GLY A 144 -3.54 -6.03 -7.13
CA GLY A 144 -2.64 -7.13 -7.50
C GLY A 144 -3.14 -8.00 -8.66
N PRO A 145 -2.49 -9.14 -8.92
CA PRO A 145 -2.78 -10.00 -10.07
C PRO A 145 -4.09 -10.80 -9.96
N PHE A 146 -4.72 -10.86 -8.78
CA PHE A 146 -5.95 -11.61 -8.56
C PHE A 146 -7.05 -10.75 -7.96
N SER A 147 -8.30 -11.06 -8.29
CA SER A 147 -9.50 -10.47 -7.69
C SER A 147 -10.26 -11.51 -6.88
N PHE A 148 -10.96 -11.02 -5.85
CA PHE A 148 -11.88 -11.86 -5.09
C PHE A 148 -13.07 -12.27 -5.97
N SER A 149 -13.43 -13.55 -5.96
CA SER A 149 -14.61 -14.06 -6.66
C SER A 149 -15.69 -14.53 -5.70
N GLU A 150 -15.38 -15.45 -4.80
CA GLU A 150 -16.38 -16.07 -3.92
C GLU A 150 -15.72 -16.61 -2.66
N TRP A 151 -16.46 -16.59 -1.54
CA TRP A 151 -16.09 -17.34 -0.35
C TRP A 151 -17.25 -18.23 0.10
N VAL A 152 -17.02 -19.54 0.02
CA VAL A 152 -17.90 -20.55 0.62
C VAL A 152 -17.35 -20.90 1.99
N LYS A 153 -17.96 -20.35 3.04
CA LYS A 153 -17.50 -20.49 4.42
C LYS A 153 -17.39 -21.97 4.82
N GLY A 154 -16.25 -22.36 5.36
CA GLY A 154 -15.97 -23.75 5.74
C GLY A 154 -15.59 -24.66 4.58
N SER A 155 -15.54 -24.16 3.34
CA SER A 155 -15.17 -24.93 2.16
C SER A 155 -13.98 -24.30 1.42
N TYR A 156 -14.20 -23.24 0.63
CA TYR A 156 -13.14 -22.66 -0.19
C TYR A 156 -13.24 -21.14 -0.36
N LEU A 157 -12.10 -20.52 -0.65
CA LEU A 157 -11.99 -19.15 -1.16
C LEU A 157 -11.60 -19.22 -2.64
N LYS A 158 -12.42 -18.63 -3.51
CA LYS A 158 -12.16 -18.53 -4.94
C LYS A 158 -11.63 -17.14 -5.28
N ILE A 159 -10.46 -17.11 -5.91
CA ILE A 159 -9.86 -15.92 -6.49
C ILE A 159 -9.69 -16.14 -8.00
N VAL A 160 -9.75 -15.07 -8.78
CA VAL A 160 -9.66 -15.11 -10.24
C VAL A 160 -8.52 -14.21 -10.73
N ALA A 161 -7.77 -14.66 -11.72
CA ALA A 161 -6.71 -13.85 -12.31
C ALA A 161 -7.33 -12.61 -12.99
N ARG A 162 -6.75 -11.44 -12.72
CA ARG A 162 -7.14 -10.18 -13.36
C ARG A 162 -6.61 -10.14 -14.78
N LYS A 163 -7.53 -10.02 -15.75
CA LYS A 163 -7.16 -9.92 -17.17
C LYS A 163 -6.49 -8.59 -17.50
N ASP A 164 -6.87 -7.55 -16.75
CA ASP A 164 -6.45 -6.15 -16.84
C ASP A 164 -5.27 -5.82 -15.90
N TYR A 165 -4.61 -6.83 -15.32
CA TYR A 165 -3.50 -6.59 -14.41
C TYR A 165 -2.33 -5.88 -15.13
N TRP A 166 -1.94 -4.71 -14.59
CA TRP A 166 -0.98 -3.79 -15.20
C TRP A 166 0.43 -4.39 -15.40
N ALA A 167 0.81 -5.39 -14.59
CA ALA A 167 2.09 -6.09 -14.69
C ALA A 167 1.96 -7.49 -15.30
N LYS A 168 0.86 -7.79 -16.01
CA LYS A 168 0.70 -9.06 -16.71
C LYS A 168 1.84 -9.26 -17.73
N GLY A 169 2.54 -10.39 -17.61
CA GLY A 169 3.67 -10.73 -18.47
C GLY A 169 4.98 -10.02 -18.13
N LYS A 170 5.03 -9.24 -17.04
CA LYS A 170 6.28 -8.65 -16.54
C LYS A 170 6.93 -9.59 -15.53
N GLU A 171 8.25 -9.70 -15.61
CA GLU A 171 9.04 -10.37 -14.58
C GLU A 171 9.48 -9.38 -13.52
N VAL A 172 9.55 -9.84 -12.26
CA VAL A 172 10.10 -9.02 -11.16
C VAL A 172 11.62 -8.83 -11.34
N ALA A 173 12.28 -9.61 -12.20
CA ALA A 173 13.72 -9.58 -12.44
C ALA A 173 14.15 -8.68 -13.64
N GLY A 174 13.21 -8.02 -14.31
CA GLY A 174 13.45 -7.32 -15.59
C GLY A 174 12.76 -8.03 -16.74
#